data_AF-A0A3S4F4S0-F1
#
_entry.id   AF-A0A3S4F4S0-F1
#
_cell.length_a   1.000
_cell.length_b   1.000
_cell.length_c   1.000
_cell.angle_alpha   90.00
_cell.angle_beta   90.00
_cell.angle_gamma   90.00
#
_symmetry.space_group_name_H-M   'P 1'
#
loop_
_entity.id
_entity.type
_entity.pdbx_description
1 polymer ?
#
loop_
_entity_poly.entity_id
_entity_poly.type
_entity_poly.pdbx_seq_one_letter_code
_entity_poly.pdbx_strand_id
1 'polypeptide(L)'
;MAPKMNGFGIMPEDTRICVVMVGLPARGKSYIAQKAQRYLNWLSIPAETFNVGNYRRHDAPHPSADFFDTNNVEGERKRRAAAEAAVSDMLKWFKSGGVVGILDATNSTKERRKWVLERVASEGIEVLFVESKCDNEELIMANIRDVKTTSPDYVGQDPEKAAQDFRERIRHYEKVYKSINEDGDEDHLTYLKIMNVGKKVFINRIQDYLQSRIVYFLMNLHIRPRSVWLSRHGESALNLEGRIGGDAELSHRGEEYARKLPELVRESVGSDRPLTVWTSTLKRTIATARHLPKHYNQLQWKALDELDAGVCDGMTYQEIADQYPEDFQARDEDKYNYRYRGGESYRDVVIRLEPIIMELERSEDILIISHQAVIRCIYAYFMQKTQEESPWVPVPLHTLMKLTPRAYGTELQTYRANIKAVSTWRGKGSTAKHEDPVPEGGI
;
A
#
# COMPACT_ATOMS: atom_id res chain seq x y z
N MET A 1 -38.40 -19.68 2.27
CA MET A 1 -38.31 -18.37 1.60
C MET A 1 -37.23 -18.48 0.52
N ALA A 2 -37.60 -18.23 -0.73
CA ALA A 2 -36.70 -18.38 -1.88
C ALA A 2 -35.57 -17.33 -1.86
N PRO A 3 -34.35 -17.67 -2.35
CA PRO A 3 -33.27 -16.70 -2.47
C PRO A 3 -33.65 -15.71 -3.58
N LYS A 4 -33.61 -14.41 -3.26
CA LYS A 4 -33.77 -13.35 -4.28
C LYS A 4 -32.56 -13.39 -5.21
N MET A 5 -32.69 -14.07 -6.33
CA MET A 5 -31.82 -13.87 -7.49
C MET A 5 -32.27 -12.61 -8.22
N ASN A 6 -31.66 -11.48 -7.90
CA ASN A 6 -31.75 -10.27 -8.71
C ASN A 6 -30.48 -10.19 -9.58
N GLY A 7 -30.66 -9.99 -10.89
CA GLY A 7 -29.62 -9.96 -11.92
C GLY A 7 -28.68 -8.75 -11.91
N PHE A 8 -28.16 -8.38 -10.73
CA PHE A 8 -26.96 -7.57 -10.57
C PHE A 8 -26.02 -8.41 -9.69
N GLY A 9 -24.75 -8.55 -10.08
CA GLY A 9 -23.75 -9.23 -9.25
C GLY A 9 -23.79 -8.68 -7.82
N ILE A 10 -23.58 -9.54 -6.83
CA ILE A 10 -23.54 -9.21 -5.40
C ILE A 10 -22.85 -7.86 -5.24
N MET A 11 -23.61 -6.85 -4.85
CA MET A 11 -23.08 -5.52 -4.60
C MET A 11 -22.15 -5.65 -3.37
N PRO A 12 -20.88 -5.22 -3.41
CA PRO A 12 -19.91 -5.37 -2.31
C PRO A 12 -20.32 -4.71 -0.98
N GLU A 13 -21.42 -3.96 -0.96
CA GLU A 13 -21.86 -3.12 0.17
C GLU A 13 -22.26 -3.90 1.43
N ASP A 14 -22.59 -5.20 1.35
CA ASP A 14 -23.14 -5.95 2.49
C ASP A 14 -22.12 -6.84 3.25
N THR A 15 -20.95 -7.11 2.67
CA THR A 15 -19.98 -8.06 3.24
C THR A 15 -18.92 -7.35 4.08
N ARG A 16 -18.89 -7.64 5.38
CA ARG A 16 -17.83 -7.20 6.30
C ARG A 16 -16.93 -8.39 6.63
N ILE A 17 -15.61 -8.18 6.60
CA ILE A 17 -14.62 -9.24 6.80
C ILE A 17 -13.68 -8.88 7.93
N CYS A 18 -13.52 -9.81 8.88
CA CYS A 18 -12.43 -9.84 9.83
C CYS A 18 -11.30 -10.73 9.30
N VAL A 19 -10.17 -10.12 8.94
CA VAL A 19 -8.94 -10.84 8.60
C VAL A 19 -8.19 -11.13 9.89
N VAL A 20 -8.05 -12.41 10.23
CA VAL A 20 -7.38 -12.86 11.45
C VAL A 20 -5.98 -13.36 11.11
N MET A 21 -4.95 -12.60 11.48
CA MET A 21 -3.56 -13.00 11.24
C MET A 21 -3.19 -14.17 12.16
N VAL A 22 -2.50 -15.18 11.63
CA VAL A 22 -2.04 -16.37 12.36
C VAL A 22 -0.56 -16.62 12.08
N GLY A 23 0.19 -17.01 13.11
CA GLY A 23 1.57 -17.46 12.97
C GLY A 23 2.51 -16.96 14.07
N LEU A 24 3.70 -17.55 14.12
CA LEU A 24 4.73 -17.23 15.12
C LEU A 24 5.22 -15.77 15.01
N PRO A 25 5.84 -15.21 16.08
CA PRO A 25 6.52 -13.91 16.00
C PRO A 25 7.59 -13.86 14.88
N ALA A 26 7.88 -12.66 14.38
CA ALA A 26 8.80 -12.40 13.24
C ALA A 26 8.48 -13.15 11.93
N ARG A 27 7.23 -13.57 11.72
CA ARG A 27 6.76 -14.16 10.45
C ARG A 27 6.08 -13.14 9.52
N GLY A 28 6.34 -11.84 9.68
CA GLY A 28 5.85 -10.82 8.76
C GLY A 28 4.35 -10.48 8.85
N LYS A 29 3.63 -10.93 9.88
CA LYS A 29 2.18 -10.67 10.04
C LYS A 29 1.83 -9.19 10.03
N SER A 30 2.49 -8.37 10.86
CA SER A 30 2.23 -6.93 10.92
C SER A 30 2.56 -6.23 9.59
N TYR A 31 3.61 -6.65 8.90
CA TYR A 31 3.94 -6.15 7.56
C TYR A 31 2.83 -6.46 6.55
N ILE A 32 2.35 -7.71 6.54
CA ILE A 32 1.25 -8.15 5.69
C ILE A 32 -0.03 -7.38 6.00
N ALA A 33 -0.38 -7.23 7.28
CA ALA A 33 -1.56 -6.51 7.74
C ALA A 33 -1.53 -5.04 7.27
N GLN A 34 -0.41 -4.35 7.49
CA GLN A 34 -0.23 -2.94 7.07
C GLN A 34 -0.32 -2.78 5.55
N LYS A 35 0.29 -3.68 4.78
CA LYS A 35 0.18 -3.65 3.31
C LYS A 35 -1.25 -3.90 2.83
N ALA A 36 -1.96 -4.84 3.45
CA ALA A 36 -3.35 -5.14 3.12
C ALA A 36 -4.26 -3.95 3.43
N GLN A 37 -4.15 -3.35 4.62
CA GLN A 37 -4.87 -2.13 4.98
C GLN A 37 -4.61 -1.01 3.97
N ARG A 38 -3.35 -0.75 3.64
CA ARG A 38 -2.95 0.29 2.69
C ARG A 38 -3.56 0.08 1.31
N TYR A 39 -3.48 -1.14 0.79
CA TYR A 39 -4.07 -1.49 -0.51
C TYR A 39 -5.59 -1.35 -0.53
N LEU A 40 -6.27 -1.85 0.50
CA LEU A 40 -7.73 -1.75 0.59
C LEU A 40 -8.17 -0.28 0.68
N ASN A 41 -7.56 0.52 1.55
CA ASN A 41 -7.90 1.94 1.68
C ASN A 41 -7.59 2.74 0.40
N TRP A 42 -6.50 2.41 -0.30
CA TRP A 42 -6.18 3.02 -1.59
C TRP A 42 -7.25 2.72 -2.65
N LEU A 43 -7.85 1.52 -2.64
CA LEU A 43 -9.01 1.15 -3.44
C LEU A 43 -10.36 1.71 -2.93
N SER A 44 -10.33 2.59 -1.92
CA SER A 44 -11.52 3.11 -1.25
C SER A 44 -12.35 2.06 -0.49
N ILE A 45 -11.73 0.98 -0.02
CA ILE A 45 -12.35 -0.01 0.86
C ILE A 45 -11.91 0.29 2.31
N PRO A 46 -12.82 0.75 3.19
CA PRO A 46 -12.48 1.07 4.57
C PRO A 46 -11.86 -0.11 5.31
N ALA A 47 -10.57 -0.01 5.64
CA ALA A 47 -9.81 -1.06 6.30
C ALA A 47 -9.00 -0.51 7.49
N GLU A 48 -8.98 -1.26 8.60
CA GLU A 48 -8.28 -0.85 9.82
C GLU A 48 -7.62 -2.07 10.51
N THR A 49 -6.39 -1.88 11.01
CA THR A 49 -5.61 -2.92 11.68
C THR A 49 -5.66 -2.77 13.19
N PHE A 50 -6.16 -3.81 13.86
CA PHE A 50 -6.23 -3.92 15.31
C PHE A 50 -5.06 -4.77 15.83
N ASN A 51 -3.92 -4.13 16.09
CA ASN A 51 -2.72 -4.81 16.58
C ASN A 51 -2.82 -5.08 18.09
N VAL A 52 -3.03 -6.34 18.48
CA VAL A 52 -3.19 -6.75 19.89
C VAL A 52 -1.95 -6.41 20.74
N GLY A 53 -0.77 -6.32 20.11
CA GLY A 53 0.45 -5.86 20.76
C GLY A 53 0.39 -4.43 21.27
N ASN A 54 -0.36 -3.53 20.61
CA ASN A 54 -0.62 -2.14 21.06
C ASN A 54 -1.46 -2.16 22.35
N TYR A 55 -2.56 -2.90 22.34
CA TYR A 55 -3.45 -3.05 23.50
C TYR A 55 -2.71 -3.58 24.72
N ARG A 56 -1.89 -4.62 24.53
CA ARG A 56 -1.06 -5.19 25.60
C ARG A 56 -0.01 -4.21 26.14
N ARG A 57 0.51 -3.28 25.34
CA ARG A 57 1.53 -2.31 25.78
C ARG A 57 1.01 -1.28 26.79
N HIS A 58 -0.31 -1.03 26.84
CA HIS A 58 -0.88 -0.16 27.87
C HIS A 58 -0.68 -0.71 29.29
N ASP A 59 -0.83 -2.02 29.47
CA ASP A 59 -0.68 -2.68 30.77
C ASP A 59 0.72 -3.29 31.00
N ALA A 60 1.45 -3.58 29.91
CA ALA A 60 2.78 -4.19 29.94
C ALA A 60 3.66 -3.62 28.80
N PRO A 61 4.32 -2.47 29.02
CA PRO A 61 5.01 -1.73 27.95
C PRO A 61 6.28 -2.43 27.44
N HIS A 62 7.05 -3.10 28.32
CA HIS A 62 8.29 -3.80 27.97
C HIS A 62 8.33 -5.21 28.58
N PRO A 63 7.53 -6.15 28.09
CA PRO A 63 7.51 -7.50 28.64
C PRO A 63 8.75 -8.29 28.21
N SER A 64 9.35 -9.02 29.15
CA SER A 64 10.35 -10.05 28.84
C SER A 64 9.72 -11.28 28.18
N ALA A 65 10.55 -12.18 27.65
CA ALA A 65 10.13 -13.46 27.09
C ALA A 65 9.24 -14.29 28.04
N ASP A 66 9.53 -14.28 29.35
CA ASP A 66 8.78 -15.03 30.38
C ASP A 66 7.31 -14.59 30.50
N PHE A 67 6.98 -13.36 30.10
CA PHE A 67 5.59 -12.90 30.01
C PHE A 67 4.77 -13.73 29.00
N PHE A 68 5.44 -14.30 28.00
CA PHE A 68 4.84 -15.10 26.94
C PHE A 68 4.89 -16.60 27.22
N ASP A 69 5.46 -17.03 28.35
CA ASP A 69 5.39 -18.43 28.77
C ASP A 69 3.94 -18.86 29.00
N THR A 70 3.59 -20.04 28.53
CA THR A 70 2.26 -20.64 28.66
C THR A 70 1.92 -21.01 30.09
N ASN A 71 2.93 -21.19 30.94
CA ASN A 71 2.77 -21.41 32.38
C ASN A 71 2.57 -20.09 33.16
N ASN A 72 2.74 -18.93 32.52
CA ASN A 72 2.53 -17.64 33.14
C ASN A 72 1.05 -17.26 33.13
N VAL A 73 0.34 -17.60 34.20
CA VAL A 73 -1.12 -17.35 34.35
C VAL A 73 -1.46 -15.87 34.26
N GLU A 74 -0.66 -14.99 34.87
CA GLU A 74 -0.89 -13.54 34.81
C GLU A 74 -0.64 -12.99 33.41
N GLY A 75 0.44 -13.44 32.75
CA GLY A 75 0.77 -13.09 31.37
C GLY A 75 -0.31 -13.53 30.38
N GLU A 76 -0.83 -14.75 30.50
CA GLU A 76 -1.97 -15.22 29.69
C GLU A 76 -3.23 -14.39 29.95
N ARG A 77 -3.56 -14.09 31.22
CA ARG A 77 -4.70 -13.24 31.57
C ARG A 77 -4.61 -11.86 30.91
N LYS A 78 -3.45 -11.19 30.99
CA LYS A 78 -3.22 -9.88 30.35
C LYS A 78 -3.28 -9.96 28.82
N ARG A 79 -2.68 -10.99 28.21
CA ARG A 79 -2.74 -11.21 26.75
C ARG A 79 -4.16 -11.49 26.25
N ARG A 80 -4.97 -12.18 27.05
CA ARG A 80 -6.39 -12.43 26.76
C ARG A 80 -7.21 -11.13 26.84
N ALA A 81 -7.05 -10.35 27.91
CA ALA A 81 -7.71 -9.06 28.05
C ALA A 81 -7.38 -8.09 26.90
N ALA A 82 -6.11 -8.04 26.47
CA ALA A 82 -5.70 -7.23 25.32
C ALA A 82 -6.37 -7.69 24.00
N ALA A 83 -6.51 -9.00 23.79
CA ALA A 83 -7.20 -9.52 22.61
C ALA A 83 -8.71 -9.23 22.65
N GLU A 84 -9.34 -9.35 23.82
CA GLU A 84 -10.75 -9.01 24.05
C GLU A 84 -11.02 -7.52 23.79
N ALA A 85 -10.13 -6.63 24.27
CA ALA A 85 -10.21 -5.19 24.02
C ALA A 85 -10.08 -4.87 22.51
N ALA A 86 -9.07 -5.45 21.84
CA ALA A 86 -8.87 -5.25 20.40
C ALA A 86 -10.07 -5.71 19.57
N VAL A 87 -10.63 -6.89 19.87
CA VAL A 87 -11.83 -7.39 19.19
C VAL A 87 -13.04 -6.50 19.50
N SER A 88 -13.20 -6.03 20.74
CA SER A 88 -14.28 -5.11 21.12
C SER A 88 -14.25 -3.82 20.29
N ASP A 89 -13.08 -3.18 20.19
CA ASP A 89 -12.94 -1.94 19.43
C ASP A 89 -13.10 -2.15 17.92
N MET A 90 -12.60 -3.27 17.39
CA MET A 90 -12.84 -3.66 16.00
C MET A 90 -14.34 -3.80 15.70
N LEU A 91 -15.09 -4.46 16.57
CA LEU A 91 -16.55 -4.61 16.42
C LEU A 91 -17.29 -3.26 16.54
N LYS A 92 -16.82 -2.33 17.37
CA LYS A 92 -17.35 -0.96 17.42
C LYS A 92 -17.06 -0.21 16.11
N TRP A 93 -15.86 -0.36 15.55
CA TRP A 93 -15.48 0.25 14.28
C TRP A 93 -16.29 -0.29 13.09
N PHE A 94 -16.59 -1.60 13.06
CA PHE A 94 -17.53 -2.15 12.08
C PHE A 94 -18.94 -1.54 12.18
N LYS A 95 -19.37 -1.12 13.38
CA LYS A 95 -20.66 -0.44 13.59
C LYS A 95 -20.64 1.02 13.11
N SER A 96 -19.46 1.64 12.98
CA SER A 96 -19.30 2.98 12.38
C SER A 96 -19.05 2.96 10.88
N GLY A 97 -19.28 1.83 10.19
CA GLY A 97 -19.12 1.72 8.74
C GLY A 97 -17.80 1.11 8.26
N GLY A 98 -17.00 0.52 9.14
CA GLY A 98 -15.83 -0.26 8.73
C GLY A 98 -16.20 -1.48 7.88
N VAL A 99 -15.33 -1.86 6.94
CA VAL A 99 -15.58 -2.95 5.97
C VAL A 99 -14.62 -4.12 6.15
N VAL A 100 -13.32 -3.86 6.35
CA VAL A 100 -12.31 -4.90 6.60
C VAL A 100 -11.51 -4.60 7.87
N GLY A 101 -11.72 -5.39 8.92
CA GLY A 101 -10.94 -5.31 10.15
C GLY A 101 -9.82 -6.35 10.13
N ILE A 102 -8.57 -5.93 10.36
CA ILE A 102 -7.41 -6.84 10.37
C ILE A 102 -6.94 -7.03 11.81
N LEU A 103 -7.21 -8.20 12.40
CA LEU A 103 -6.76 -8.54 13.75
C LEU A 103 -5.31 -9.08 13.69
N ASP A 104 -4.34 -8.21 13.97
CA ASP A 104 -2.92 -8.54 13.96
C ASP A 104 -2.45 -9.06 15.33
N ALA A 105 -2.39 -10.39 15.45
CA ALA A 105 -1.86 -11.11 16.60
C ALA A 105 -1.27 -12.47 16.17
N THR A 106 -0.72 -13.24 17.10
CA THR A 106 -0.19 -14.58 16.78
C THR A 106 -1.29 -15.60 16.50
N ASN A 107 -2.41 -15.54 17.24
CA ASN A 107 -3.56 -16.45 17.13
C ASN A 107 -3.15 -17.92 16.92
N SER A 108 -2.11 -18.32 17.66
CA SER A 108 -1.32 -19.53 17.42
C SER A 108 -1.99 -20.83 17.88
N THR A 109 -3.06 -20.74 18.66
CA THR A 109 -3.79 -21.88 19.23
C THR A 109 -5.19 -21.99 18.60
N LYS A 110 -5.70 -23.21 18.46
CA LYS A 110 -7.08 -23.47 18.00
C LYS A 110 -8.14 -22.81 18.87
N GLU A 111 -7.99 -22.88 20.19
CA GLU A 111 -8.93 -22.27 21.14
C GLU A 111 -9.08 -20.76 20.87
N ARG A 112 -7.96 -20.04 20.71
CA ARG A 112 -7.98 -18.62 20.34
C ARG A 112 -8.71 -18.37 19.01
N ARG A 113 -8.41 -19.16 17.97
CA ARG A 113 -9.05 -19.00 16.65
C ARG A 113 -10.55 -19.25 16.72
N LYS A 114 -10.97 -20.31 17.41
CA LYS A 114 -12.38 -20.63 17.66
C LYS A 114 -13.10 -19.50 18.38
N TRP A 115 -12.51 -18.96 19.45
CA TRP A 115 -13.09 -17.82 20.17
C TRP A 115 -13.25 -16.58 19.27
N VAL A 116 -12.24 -16.22 18.48
CA VAL A 116 -12.35 -15.09 17.53
C VAL A 116 -13.46 -15.34 16.52
N LEU A 117 -13.49 -16.54 15.92
CA LEU A 117 -14.51 -16.93 14.94
C LEU A 117 -15.92 -16.78 15.51
N GLU A 118 -16.19 -17.41 16.67
CA GLU A 118 -17.51 -17.37 17.31
C GLU A 118 -17.91 -15.94 17.68
N ARG A 119 -16.98 -15.15 18.24
CA ARG A 119 -17.26 -13.78 18.68
C ARG A 119 -17.53 -12.82 17.53
N VAL A 120 -16.83 -12.98 16.41
CA VAL A 120 -16.98 -12.11 15.23
C VAL A 120 -18.19 -12.53 14.41
N ALA A 121 -18.37 -13.83 14.17
CA ALA A 121 -19.50 -14.36 13.43
C ALA A 121 -20.84 -14.05 14.12
N SER A 122 -20.87 -13.95 15.46
CA SER A 122 -22.08 -13.54 16.20
C SER A 122 -22.57 -12.11 15.87
N GLU A 123 -21.75 -11.28 15.22
CA GLU A 123 -22.11 -9.93 14.78
C GLU A 123 -22.39 -9.87 13.25
N GLY A 124 -22.49 -11.03 12.59
CA GLY A 124 -22.73 -11.14 11.15
C GLY A 124 -21.57 -10.63 10.31
N ILE A 125 -20.33 -10.90 10.75
CA ILE A 125 -19.09 -10.52 10.07
C ILE A 125 -18.37 -11.80 9.67
N GLU A 126 -17.95 -11.89 8.41
CA GLU A 126 -17.21 -13.03 7.87
C GLU A 126 -15.78 -13.06 8.41
N VAL A 127 -15.20 -14.26 8.56
CA VAL A 127 -13.85 -14.42 9.10
C VAL A 127 -12.95 -15.08 8.07
N LEU A 128 -11.85 -14.41 7.73
CA LEU A 128 -10.79 -14.93 6.86
C LEU A 128 -9.50 -15.07 7.68
N PHE A 129 -9.04 -16.30 7.90
CA PHE A 129 -7.75 -16.50 8.55
C PHE A 129 -6.59 -16.37 7.54
N VAL A 130 -5.55 -15.62 7.90
CA VAL A 130 -4.33 -15.48 7.10
C VAL A 130 -3.15 -15.96 7.92
N GLU A 131 -2.69 -17.17 7.64
CA GLU A 131 -1.52 -17.75 8.30
C GLU A 131 -0.24 -17.44 7.52
N SER A 132 0.71 -16.78 8.18
CA SER A 132 2.07 -16.63 7.65
C SER A 132 3.01 -17.58 8.38
N LYS A 133 3.51 -18.58 7.63
CA LYS A 133 4.46 -19.58 8.13
C LYS A 133 5.76 -19.50 7.32
N CYS A 134 6.87 -19.31 8.02
CA CYS A 134 8.20 -19.26 7.41
C CYS A 134 9.15 -20.10 8.26
N ASP A 135 9.84 -21.03 7.61
CA ASP A 135 10.81 -21.93 8.23
C ASP A 135 12.25 -21.59 7.77
N ASN A 136 12.41 -20.53 6.95
CA ASN A 136 13.72 -20.06 6.50
C ASN A 136 14.40 -19.24 7.61
N GLU A 137 15.46 -19.79 8.19
CA GLU A 137 16.21 -19.17 9.29
C GLU A 137 16.83 -17.81 8.93
N GLU A 138 17.36 -17.64 7.72
CA GLU A 138 17.96 -16.37 7.29
C GLU A 138 16.92 -15.24 7.28
N LEU A 139 15.72 -15.53 6.75
CA LEU A 139 14.61 -14.58 6.72
C LEU A 139 14.06 -14.28 8.11
N ILE A 140 13.96 -15.30 8.97
CA ILE A 140 13.58 -15.12 10.38
C ILE A 140 14.60 -14.22 11.08
N MET A 141 15.89 -14.47 10.88
CA MET A 141 16.97 -13.69 11.45
C MET A 141 17.00 -12.25 10.92
N ALA A 142 16.75 -12.03 9.64
CA ALA A 142 16.61 -10.70 9.05
C ALA A 142 15.43 -9.93 9.66
N ASN A 143 14.25 -10.58 9.79
CA ASN A 143 13.09 -9.99 10.43
C ASN A 143 13.35 -9.68 11.91
N ILE A 144 14.03 -10.58 12.63
CA ILE A 144 14.44 -10.32 14.02
C ILE A 144 15.32 -9.07 14.06
N ARG A 145 16.32 -8.95 13.18
CA ARG A 145 17.19 -7.77 13.11
C ARG A 145 16.42 -6.47 12.85
N ASP A 146 15.47 -6.48 11.92
CA ASP A 146 14.64 -5.30 11.63
C ASP A 146 13.75 -4.90 12.82
N VAL A 147 13.18 -5.90 13.52
CA VAL A 147 12.41 -5.71 14.75
C VAL A 147 13.28 -5.09 15.86
N LYS A 148 14.59 -5.37 15.93
CA LYS A 148 15.50 -4.75 16.92
C LYS A 148 15.51 -3.23 16.85
N THR A 149 15.44 -2.69 15.64
CA THR A 149 15.61 -1.24 15.39
C THR A 149 14.28 -0.50 15.31
N THR A 150 13.17 -1.22 15.15
CA THR A 150 11.87 -0.62 14.82
C THR A 150 10.74 -0.98 15.79
N SER A 151 10.91 -2.00 16.65
CA SER A 151 9.86 -2.44 17.56
C SER A 151 9.78 -1.57 18.83
N PRO A 152 8.57 -1.10 19.21
CA PRO A 152 8.36 -0.40 20.47
C PRO A 152 8.70 -1.23 21.71
N ASP A 153 8.65 -2.58 21.62
CA ASP A 153 8.88 -3.47 22.77
C ASP A 153 10.34 -3.37 23.29
N TYR A 154 11.30 -2.99 22.43
CA TYR A 154 12.76 -3.04 22.72
C TYR A 154 13.46 -1.68 22.67
N VAL A 155 12.71 -0.57 22.66
CA VAL A 155 13.28 0.78 22.61
C VAL A 155 14.23 0.99 23.80
N GLY A 156 15.46 1.43 23.51
CA GLY A 156 16.49 1.70 24.52
C GLY A 156 17.21 0.46 25.08
N GLN A 157 16.89 -0.74 24.60
CA GLN A 157 17.59 -1.97 25.01
C GLN A 157 18.80 -2.27 24.14
N ASP A 158 19.73 -3.07 24.69
CA ASP A 158 20.87 -3.57 23.95
C ASP A 158 20.44 -4.50 22.78
N PRO A 159 20.95 -4.30 21.55
CA PRO A 159 20.52 -5.04 20.36
C PRO A 159 20.75 -6.56 20.41
N GLU A 160 21.72 -7.03 21.21
CA GLU A 160 22.00 -8.45 21.37
C GLU A 160 21.04 -9.06 22.40
N LYS A 161 20.85 -8.39 23.54
CA LYS A 161 19.88 -8.81 24.56
C LYS A 161 18.45 -8.84 24.03
N ALA A 162 18.03 -7.81 23.29
CA ALA A 162 16.72 -7.76 22.65
C ALA A 162 16.51 -8.94 21.68
N ALA A 163 17.57 -9.34 20.96
CA ALA A 163 17.51 -10.48 20.04
C ALA A 163 17.38 -11.81 20.78
N GLN A 164 18.07 -11.96 21.91
CA GLN A 164 17.98 -13.16 22.73
C GLN A 164 16.58 -13.30 23.34
N ASP A 165 16.08 -12.23 23.98
CA ASP A 165 14.72 -12.18 24.53
C ASP A 165 13.67 -12.51 23.46
N PHE A 166 13.80 -11.92 22.26
CA PHE A 166 12.86 -12.19 21.19
C PHE A 166 12.90 -13.65 20.69
N ARG A 167 14.08 -14.29 20.66
CA ARG A 167 14.20 -15.72 20.34
C ARG A 167 13.56 -16.59 21.41
N GLU A 168 13.75 -16.27 22.68
CA GLU A 168 13.10 -16.99 23.79
C GLU A 168 11.58 -16.84 23.72
N ARG A 169 11.08 -15.64 23.42
CA ARG A 169 9.67 -15.39 23.12
C ARG A 169 9.14 -16.28 22.00
N ILE A 170 9.87 -16.44 20.89
CA ILE A 170 9.48 -17.36 19.81
C ILE A 170 9.36 -18.80 20.34
N ARG A 171 10.34 -19.28 21.12
CA ARG A 171 10.33 -20.63 21.70
C ARG A 171 9.12 -20.89 22.58
N HIS A 172 8.66 -19.91 23.36
CA HIS A 172 7.43 -20.06 24.14
C HIS A 172 6.20 -20.26 23.24
N TYR A 173 6.10 -19.52 22.13
CA TYR A 173 5.01 -19.70 21.17
C TYR A 173 5.09 -21.03 20.40
N GLU A 174 6.29 -21.51 20.07
CA GLU A 174 6.49 -22.80 19.38
C GLU A 174 5.91 -23.98 20.15
N LYS A 175 5.98 -23.95 21.50
CA LYS A 175 5.44 -25.01 22.37
C LYS A 175 3.93 -25.26 22.19
N VAL A 176 3.17 -24.22 21.84
CA VAL A 176 1.69 -24.27 21.75
C VAL A 176 1.15 -23.97 20.36
N TYR A 177 2.01 -23.62 19.41
CA TYR A 177 1.58 -23.29 18.06
C TYR A 177 0.99 -24.51 17.37
N LYS A 178 -0.21 -24.34 16.83
CA LYS A 178 -0.92 -25.28 15.97
C LYS A 178 -1.22 -24.57 14.67
N SER A 179 -0.59 -25.04 13.59
CA SER A 179 -0.86 -24.52 12.26
C SER A 179 -2.33 -24.75 11.90
N ILE A 180 -2.93 -23.86 11.11
CA ILE A 180 -4.36 -24.00 10.77
C ILE A 180 -4.54 -25.37 10.11
N ASN A 181 -5.58 -26.13 10.46
CA ASN A 181 -5.93 -27.39 9.80
C ASN A 181 -4.74 -28.38 9.62
N GLU A 182 -3.80 -28.42 10.57
CA GLU A 182 -2.63 -29.31 10.52
C GLU A 182 -3.05 -30.79 10.65
N ASP A 183 -4.11 -31.03 11.39
CA ASP A 183 -4.70 -32.32 11.77
C ASP A 183 -6.08 -32.56 11.14
N GLY A 184 -6.54 -31.67 10.26
CA GLY A 184 -7.73 -31.89 9.41
C GLY A 184 -9.08 -31.50 10.01
N ASP A 185 -9.15 -30.98 11.23
CA ASP A 185 -10.41 -30.64 11.93
C ASP A 185 -10.86 -29.17 11.74
N GLU A 186 -10.03 -28.32 11.13
CA GLU A 186 -10.29 -26.92 10.82
C GLU A 186 -10.60 -26.70 9.32
N ASP A 187 -10.94 -27.77 8.59
CA ASP A 187 -11.26 -27.71 7.15
C ASP A 187 -12.53 -26.90 6.85
N HIS A 188 -13.33 -26.64 7.89
CA HIS A 188 -14.50 -25.79 7.84
C HIS A 188 -14.18 -24.28 7.76
N LEU A 189 -12.96 -23.87 8.11
CA LEU A 189 -12.54 -22.47 8.17
C LEU A 189 -12.23 -21.89 6.78
N THR A 190 -12.56 -20.62 6.57
CA THR A 190 -12.08 -19.82 5.43
C THR A 190 -10.66 -19.34 5.72
N TYR A 191 -9.67 -19.76 4.93
CA TYR A 191 -8.28 -19.38 5.19
C TYR A 191 -7.38 -19.29 3.95
N LEU A 192 -6.33 -18.49 4.10
CA LEU A 192 -5.13 -18.45 3.28
C LEU A 192 -3.92 -18.80 4.16
N LYS A 193 -3.13 -19.80 3.75
CA LYS A 193 -1.79 -20.05 4.33
C LYS A 193 -0.73 -19.64 3.33
N ILE A 194 0.19 -18.77 3.76
CA ILE A 194 1.34 -18.31 2.99
C ILE A 194 2.58 -18.98 3.57
N MET A 195 3.18 -19.90 2.80
CA MET A 195 4.35 -20.66 3.21
C MET A 195 5.62 -20.07 2.60
N ASN A 196 6.63 -19.83 3.45
CA ASN A 196 7.97 -19.41 3.06
C ASN A 196 7.96 -18.22 2.09
N VAL A 197 7.22 -17.16 2.45
CA VAL A 197 7.10 -15.93 1.66
C VAL A 197 6.52 -16.19 0.26
N GLY A 198 5.36 -16.84 0.21
CA GLY A 198 4.62 -17.06 -1.03
C GLY A 198 5.13 -18.20 -1.91
N LYS A 199 6.18 -18.93 -1.51
CA LYS A 199 6.66 -20.12 -2.25
C LYS A 199 5.58 -21.18 -2.45
N LYS A 200 4.69 -21.32 -1.48
CA LYS A 200 3.49 -22.17 -1.57
C LYS A 200 2.36 -21.48 -0.84
N VAL A 201 1.16 -21.56 -1.41
CA VAL A 201 -0.06 -21.06 -0.77
C VAL A 201 -1.11 -22.17 -0.69
N PHE A 202 -1.90 -22.15 0.37
CA PHE A 202 -3.08 -23.00 0.52
C PHE A 202 -4.29 -22.10 0.72
N ILE A 203 -5.33 -22.30 -0.09
CA ILE A 203 -6.54 -21.50 -0.09
C ILE A 203 -7.69 -22.45 0.22
N ASN A 204 -8.51 -22.11 1.21
CA ASN A 204 -9.66 -22.91 1.60
C ASN A 204 -10.91 -22.04 1.76
N ARG A 205 -12.00 -22.51 1.16
CA ARG A 205 -13.36 -21.96 1.33
C ARG A 205 -13.48 -20.44 1.16
N ILE A 206 -12.85 -19.87 0.13
CA ILE A 206 -13.08 -18.47 -0.25
C ILE A 206 -14.47 -18.37 -0.89
N GLN A 207 -15.34 -17.54 -0.31
CA GLN A 207 -16.78 -17.53 -0.60
C GLN A 207 -17.24 -16.29 -1.37
N ASP A 208 -16.55 -15.17 -1.22
CA ASP A 208 -16.98 -13.89 -1.81
C ASP A 208 -15.86 -13.14 -2.53
N TYR A 209 -16.26 -12.08 -3.23
CA TYR A 209 -15.38 -11.26 -4.05
C TYR A 209 -14.30 -10.56 -3.23
N LEU A 210 -14.65 -9.99 -2.07
CA LEU A 210 -13.71 -9.21 -1.27
C LEU A 210 -12.67 -10.12 -0.62
N GLN A 211 -13.05 -11.31 -0.14
CA GLN A 211 -12.13 -12.35 0.29
C GLN A 211 -11.18 -12.75 -0.84
N SER A 212 -11.71 -12.99 -2.05
CA SER A 212 -10.89 -13.37 -3.21
C SER A 212 -9.86 -12.29 -3.57
N ARG A 213 -10.25 -11.00 -3.47
CA ARG A 213 -9.36 -9.85 -3.71
C ARG A 213 -8.27 -9.73 -2.65
N ILE A 214 -8.62 -9.88 -1.37
CA ILE A 214 -7.64 -9.90 -0.27
C ILE A 214 -6.64 -11.03 -0.51
N VAL A 215 -7.11 -12.24 -0.80
CA VAL A 215 -6.25 -13.40 -1.08
C VAL A 215 -5.34 -13.14 -2.28
N TYR A 216 -5.89 -12.61 -3.38
CA TYR A 216 -5.13 -12.27 -4.58
C TYR A 216 -3.99 -11.28 -4.28
N PHE A 217 -4.28 -10.19 -3.55
CA PHE A 217 -3.25 -9.23 -3.16
C PHE A 217 -2.16 -9.88 -2.32
N LEU A 218 -2.57 -10.61 -1.27
CA LEU A 218 -1.65 -11.23 -0.32
C LEU A 218 -0.71 -12.26 -0.96
N MET A 219 -1.20 -13.00 -1.95
CA MET A 219 -0.40 -13.97 -2.71
C MET A 219 0.69 -13.33 -3.56
N ASN A 220 0.56 -12.06 -3.93
CA ASN A 220 1.52 -11.34 -4.76
C ASN A 220 2.56 -10.55 -3.93
N LEU A 221 2.43 -10.55 -2.60
CA LEU A 221 3.38 -9.85 -1.74
C LEU A 221 4.71 -10.59 -1.63
N HIS A 222 5.80 -9.81 -1.63
CA HIS A 222 7.12 -10.28 -1.18
C HIS A 222 7.69 -9.36 -0.09
N ILE A 223 8.63 -9.92 0.69
CA ILE A 223 9.30 -9.21 1.80
C ILE A 223 10.73 -8.77 1.47
N ARG A 224 11.24 -9.06 0.26
CA ARG A 224 12.57 -8.57 -0.16
C ARG A 224 12.61 -7.03 -0.13
N PRO A 225 13.66 -6.42 0.45
CA PRO A 225 13.89 -4.98 0.35
C PRO A 225 14.01 -4.56 -1.11
N ARG A 226 13.34 -3.47 -1.47
CA ARG A 226 13.36 -2.89 -2.82
C ARG A 226 13.06 -1.40 -2.75
N SER A 227 13.29 -0.71 -3.85
CA SER A 227 12.83 0.68 -4.04
C SER A 227 12.01 0.81 -5.31
N VAL A 228 11.13 1.82 -5.33
CA VAL A 228 10.39 2.24 -6.52
C VAL A 228 10.78 3.68 -6.81
N TRP A 229 11.20 3.95 -8.03
CA TRP A 229 11.53 5.28 -8.49
C TRP A 229 10.39 5.85 -9.31
N LEU A 230 10.01 7.08 -9.03
CA LEU A 230 8.97 7.80 -9.73
C LEU A 230 9.56 9.07 -10.34
N SER A 231 9.34 9.28 -11.62
CA SER A 231 9.67 10.51 -12.32
C SER A 231 8.52 10.86 -13.25
N ARG A 232 8.19 12.15 -13.35
CA ARG A 232 7.41 12.59 -14.50
C ARG A 232 8.26 12.50 -15.77
N HIS A 233 7.61 12.54 -16.92
CA HIS A 233 8.28 12.93 -18.16
C HIS A 233 9.00 14.29 -17.99
N GLY A 234 10.00 14.55 -18.83
CA GLY A 234 10.57 15.90 -18.99
C GLY A 234 9.49 16.91 -19.40
N GLU A 235 9.70 18.18 -19.11
CA GLU A 235 8.78 19.25 -19.50
C GLU A 235 8.38 19.14 -20.98
N SER A 236 7.07 19.17 -21.27
CA SER A 236 6.55 19.09 -22.64
C SER A 236 6.18 20.47 -23.20
N ALA A 237 5.95 20.54 -24.52
CA ALA A 237 5.43 21.76 -25.15
C ALA A 237 4.10 22.22 -24.53
N LEU A 238 3.15 21.30 -24.26
CA LEU A 238 1.88 21.64 -23.61
C LEU A 238 2.05 22.12 -22.17
N ASN A 239 3.10 21.67 -21.45
CA ASN A 239 3.38 22.23 -20.12
C ASN A 239 3.74 23.72 -20.22
N LEU A 240 4.56 24.11 -21.20
CA LEU A 240 4.93 25.52 -21.41
C LEU A 240 3.70 26.39 -21.72
N GLU A 241 2.71 25.83 -22.41
CA GLU A 241 1.45 26.49 -22.76
C GLU A 241 0.41 26.44 -21.64
N GLY A 242 0.66 25.71 -20.54
CA GLY A 242 -0.30 25.52 -19.45
C GLY A 242 -1.52 24.67 -19.84
N ARG A 243 -1.38 23.82 -20.87
CA ARG A 243 -2.43 22.93 -21.38
C ARG A 243 -2.35 21.55 -20.74
N ILE A 244 -3.51 20.96 -20.44
CA ILE A 244 -3.61 19.61 -19.85
C ILE A 244 -3.73 18.53 -20.92
N GLY A 245 -3.30 17.31 -20.58
CA GLY A 245 -3.47 16.13 -21.42
C GLY A 245 -2.68 16.14 -22.73
N GLY A 246 -3.28 15.67 -23.83
CA GLY A 246 -2.68 15.54 -25.16
C GLY A 246 -1.46 14.59 -25.24
N ASP A 247 -0.78 14.60 -26.39
CA ASP A 247 0.41 13.77 -26.66
C ASP A 247 1.56 14.58 -27.30
N ALA A 248 1.98 15.63 -26.60
CA ALA A 248 3.03 16.53 -27.08
C ALA A 248 4.45 16.00 -26.86
N GLU A 249 5.36 16.50 -27.70
CA GLU A 249 6.81 16.29 -27.60
C GLU A 249 7.41 17.02 -26.38
N LEU A 250 8.65 16.67 -26.04
CA LEU A 250 9.42 17.35 -25.01
C LEU A 250 9.81 18.78 -25.44
N SER A 251 9.86 19.69 -24.47
CA SER A 251 10.47 21.01 -24.64
C SER A 251 11.99 20.89 -24.66
N HIS A 252 12.71 21.97 -24.99
CA HIS A 252 14.17 22.01 -24.87
C HIS A 252 14.66 21.60 -23.48
N ARG A 253 14.00 22.09 -22.41
CA ARG A 253 14.36 21.77 -21.03
C ARG A 253 13.95 20.34 -20.65
N GLY A 254 12.84 19.84 -21.21
CA GLY A 254 12.47 18.43 -21.10
C GLY A 254 13.52 17.50 -21.69
N GLU A 255 14.14 17.91 -22.79
CA GLU A 255 15.22 17.15 -23.42
C GLU A 255 16.54 17.20 -22.65
N GLU A 256 16.87 18.34 -22.04
CA GLU A 256 17.96 18.41 -21.07
C GLU A 256 17.72 17.44 -19.89
N TYR A 257 16.49 17.39 -19.38
CA TYR A 257 16.13 16.46 -18.30
C TYR A 257 16.26 14.99 -18.73
N ALA A 258 15.77 14.64 -19.91
CA ALA A 258 15.89 13.30 -20.46
C ALA A 258 17.36 12.84 -20.53
N ARG A 259 18.28 13.74 -20.90
CA ARG A 259 19.73 13.47 -20.93
C ARG A 259 20.36 13.40 -19.53
N LYS A 260 19.82 14.13 -18.55
CA LYS A 260 20.31 14.14 -17.15
C LYS A 260 19.79 12.96 -16.33
N LEU A 261 18.61 12.44 -16.65
CA LEU A 261 17.95 11.35 -15.90
C LEU A 261 18.84 10.11 -15.67
N PRO A 262 19.64 9.61 -16.64
CA PRO A 262 20.53 8.47 -16.40
C PRO A 262 21.56 8.70 -15.28
N GLU A 263 22.00 9.94 -15.07
CA GLU A 263 22.90 10.30 -13.98
C GLU A 263 22.18 10.21 -12.62
N LEU A 264 20.99 10.78 -12.51
CA LEU A 264 20.17 10.73 -11.28
C LEU A 264 19.78 9.29 -10.92
N VAL A 265 19.46 8.47 -11.92
CA VAL A 265 19.16 7.06 -11.73
C VAL A 265 20.39 6.33 -11.21
N ARG A 266 21.58 6.55 -11.79
CA ARG A 266 22.83 5.93 -11.33
C ARG A 266 23.18 6.34 -9.91
N GLU A 267 23.04 7.62 -9.57
CA GLU A 267 23.28 8.15 -8.23
C GLU A 267 22.35 7.52 -7.19
N SER A 268 21.07 7.35 -7.52
CA SER A 268 20.05 6.89 -6.57
C SER A 268 19.92 5.36 -6.45
N VAL A 269 20.14 4.63 -7.54
CA VAL A 269 20.09 3.16 -7.60
C VAL A 269 21.41 2.55 -7.12
N GLY A 270 22.53 3.20 -7.44
CA GLY A 270 23.87 2.62 -7.34
C GLY A 270 24.33 2.01 -8.67
N SER A 271 25.64 1.84 -8.82
CA SER A 271 26.23 1.35 -10.07
C SER A 271 25.86 -0.11 -10.35
N ASP A 272 25.54 -0.42 -11.62
CA ASP A 272 25.35 -1.77 -12.18
C ASP A 272 24.25 -2.64 -11.55
N ARG A 273 23.27 -2.04 -10.87
CA ARG A 273 22.07 -2.78 -10.43
C ARG A 273 21.05 -2.91 -11.56
N PRO A 274 20.38 -4.07 -11.66
CA PRO A 274 19.29 -4.25 -12.62
C PRO A 274 18.12 -3.33 -12.25
N LEU A 275 17.56 -2.68 -13.25
CA LEU A 275 16.40 -1.81 -13.10
C LEU A 275 15.44 -2.08 -14.26
N THR A 276 14.17 -2.27 -13.94
CA THR A 276 13.11 -2.29 -14.96
C THR A 276 12.51 -0.89 -15.07
N VAL A 277 12.32 -0.40 -16.29
CA VAL A 277 11.81 0.94 -16.57
C VAL A 277 10.43 0.81 -17.20
N TRP A 278 9.43 1.44 -16.59
CA TRP A 278 8.08 1.49 -17.12
C TRP A 278 7.77 2.90 -17.58
N THR A 279 7.26 3.02 -18.80
CA THR A 279 6.72 4.27 -19.32
C THR A 279 5.23 4.13 -19.59
N SER A 280 4.56 5.26 -19.78
CA SER A 280 3.27 5.25 -20.46
C SER A 280 3.46 5.03 -21.97
N THR A 281 2.36 5.00 -22.74
CA THR A 281 2.38 4.95 -24.20
C THR A 281 2.52 6.32 -24.86
N LEU A 282 2.47 7.41 -24.08
CA LEU A 282 2.57 8.79 -24.58
C LEU A 282 4.03 9.19 -24.83
N LYS A 283 4.24 9.91 -25.94
CA LYS A 283 5.54 10.23 -26.52
C LYS A 283 6.52 10.83 -25.53
N ARG A 284 6.06 11.79 -24.72
CA ARG A 284 6.88 12.48 -23.72
C ARG A 284 7.54 11.53 -22.70
N THR A 285 6.86 10.47 -22.29
CA THR A 285 7.45 9.50 -21.33
C THR A 285 8.50 8.61 -22.00
N ILE A 286 8.21 8.14 -23.21
CA ILE A 286 9.11 7.34 -24.04
C ILE A 286 10.37 8.15 -24.40
N ALA A 287 10.19 9.40 -24.81
CA ALA A 287 11.28 10.32 -25.12
C ALA A 287 12.16 10.60 -23.89
N THR A 288 11.57 10.70 -22.70
CA THR A 288 12.33 10.89 -21.45
C THR A 288 13.18 9.65 -21.11
N ALA A 289 12.66 8.45 -21.36
CA ALA A 289 13.34 7.19 -21.06
C ALA A 289 14.49 6.86 -22.03
N ARG A 290 14.51 7.45 -23.24
CA ARG A 290 15.36 7.01 -24.36
C ARG A 290 16.87 7.05 -24.11
N HIS A 291 17.33 7.88 -23.17
CA HIS A 291 18.75 8.00 -22.82
C HIS A 291 19.17 7.06 -21.68
N LEU A 292 18.24 6.33 -21.06
CA LEU A 292 18.57 5.32 -20.06
C LEU A 292 19.37 4.17 -20.69
N PRO A 293 20.19 3.46 -19.89
CA PRO A 293 20.98 2.34 -20.37
C PRO A 293 20.15 1.30 -21.13
N LYS A 294 20.62 0.88 -22.30
CA LYS A 294 19.93 -0.08 -23.18
C LYS A 294 19.74 -1.47 -22.57
N HIS A 295 20.50 -1.81 -21.52
CA HIS A 295 20.37 -3.09 -20.82
C HIS A 295 19.25 -3.09 -19.78
N TYR A 296 18.67 -1.92 -19.43
CA TYR A 296 17.46 -1.89 -18.62
C TYR A 296 16.28 -2.38 -19.43
N ASN A 297 15.46 -3.24 -18.81
CA ASN A 297 14.25 -3.74 -19.42
C ASN A 297 13.22 -2.61 -19.47
N GLN A 298 12.93 -2.07 -20.65
CA GLN A 298 11.99 -0.95 -20.83
C GLN A 298 10.65 -1.48 -21.35
N LEU A 299 9.57 -1.25 -20.60
CA LEU A 299 8.22 -1.70 -20.90
C LEU A 299 7.26 -0.52 -20.96
N GLN A 300 6.31 -0.56 -21.89
CA GLN A 300 5.28 0.46 -22.04
C GLN A 300 3.94 -0.07 -21.52
N TRP A 301 3.26 0.73 -20.71
CA TRP A 301 1.99 0.35 -20.11
C TRP A 301 0.94 1.42 -20.40
N LYS A 302 -0.13 1.06 -21.12
CA LYS A 302 -1.27 1.96 -21.34
C LYS A 302 -1.92 2.40 -20.03
N ALA A 303 -1.92 1.53 -19.02
CA ALA A 303 -2.40 1.85 -17.68
C ALA A 303 -1.60 2.95 -16.98
N LEU A 304 -0.43 3.35 -17.49
CA LEU A 304 0.35 4.49 -16.98
C LEU A 304 0.10 5.79 -17.75
N ASP A 305 -0.80 5.81 -18.73
CA ASP A 305 -1.15 7.05 -19.46
C ASP A 305 -1.82 8.05 -18.52
N GLU A 306 -1.63 9.35 -18.79
CA GLU A 306 -2.17 10.44 -17.98
C GLU A 306 -3.69 10.31 -17.85
N LEU A 307 -4.22 10.89 -16.77
CA LEU A 307 -5.67 11.02 -16.58
C LEU A 307 -6.31 11.66 -17.82
N ASP A 308 -7.32 10.98 -18.37
CA ASP A 308 -8.06 11.46 -19.53
C ASP A 308 -8.97 12.64 -19.14
N ALA A 309 -8.71 13.82 -19.71
CA ALA A 309 -9.49 15.02 -19.47
C ALA A 309 -10.75 15.11 -20.35
N GLY A 310 -11.01 14.12 -21.21
CA GLY A 310 -12.18 14.05 -22.07
C GLY A 310 -12.31 15.28 -22.96
N VAL A 311 -13.46 15.96 -22.90
CA VAL A 311 -13.70 17.19 -23.67
C VAL A 311 -12.76 18.34 -23.31
N CYS A 312 -12.08 18.28 -22.15
CA CYS A 312 -11.12 19.28 -21.71
C CYS A 312 -9.67 18.98 -22.14
N ASP A 313 -9.43 17.92 -22.92
CA ASP A 313 -8.09 17.57 -23.38
C ASP A 313 -7.49 18.68 -24.27
N GLY A 314 -6.23 19.03 -24.02
CA GLY A 314 -5.53 20.11 -24.71
C GLY A 314 -5.92 21.53 -24.28
N MET A 315 -6.85 21.72 -23.33
CA MET A 315 -7.25 23.04 -22.84
C MET A 315 -6.34 23.54 -21.71
N THR A 316 -6.25 24.86 -21.56
CA THR A 316 -5.72 25.49 -20.34
C THR A 316 -6.78 25.51 -19.24
N TYR A 317 -6.37 25.65 -17.98
CA TYR A 317 -7.33 25.80 -16.89
C TYR A 317 -8.21 27.05 -17.00
N GLN A 318 -7.70 28.13 -17.61
CA GLN A 318 -8.50 29.33 -17.87
C GLN A 318 -9.56 29.05 -18.93
N GLU A 319 -9.21 28.39 -20.04
CA GLU A 319 -10.19 28.00 -21.06
C GLU A 319 -11.28 27.08 -20.47
N ILE A 320 -10.92 26.17 -19.54
CA ILE A 320 -11.90 25.32 -18.84
C ILE A 320 -12.80 26.16 -17.93
N ALA A 321 -12.25 27.11 -17.17
CA ALA A 321 -13.04 27.99 -16.31
C ALA A 321 -14.03 28.84 -17.12
N ASP A 322 -13.62 29.30 -18.31
CA ASP A 322 -14.44 30.16 -19.18
C ASP A 322 -15.52 29.35 -19.93
N GLN A 323 -15.19 28.15 -20.43
CA GLN A 323 -16.10 27.33 -21.25
C GLN A 323 -16.96 26.36 -20.43
N TYR A 324 -16.44 25.87 -19.30
CA TYR A 324 -17.06 24.88 -18.43
C TYR A 324 -16.97 25.30 -16.94
N PRO A 325 -17.56 26.45 -16.54
CA PRO A 325 -17.41 26.99 -15.19
C PRO A 325 -17.93 26.06 -14.09
N GLU A 326 -19.03 25.34 -14.34
CA GLU A 326 -19.58 24.36 -13.41
C GLU A 326 -18.64 23.17 -13.19
N ASP A 327 -18.02 22.65 -14.26
CA ASP A 327 -17.03 21.58 -14.17
C ASP A 327 -15.76 22.04 -13.44
N PHE A 328 -15.31 23.26 -13.70
CA PHE A 328 -14.17 23.85 -13.02
C PHE A 328 -14.40 23.92 -11.50
N GLN A 329 -15.59 24.37 -11.07
CA GLN A 329 -15.98 24.42 -9.66
C GLN A 329 -16.14 23.02 -9.06
N ALA A 330 -16.90 22.12 -9.70
CA ALA A 330 -17.15 20.77 -9.20
C ALA A 330 -15.85 19.99 -8.98
N ARG A 331 -14.87 20.18 -9.88
CA ARG A 331 -13.54 19.58 -9.74
C ARG A 331 -12.76 20.10 -8.55
N ASP A 332 -12.94 21.35 -8.15
CA ASP A 332 -12.27 21.90 -6.97
C ASP A 332 -12.92 21.44 -5.66
N GLU A 333 -14.25 21.28 -5.66
CA GLU A 333 -15.01 20.81 -4.51
C GLU A 333 -14.65 19.37 -4.14
N ASP A 334 -14.67 18.46 -5.12
CA ASP A 334 -14.33 17.05 -4.95
C ASP A 334 -13.46 16.52 -6.10
N LYS A 335 -12.19 16.91 -6.09
CA LYS A 335 -11.21 16.55 -7.14
C LYS A 335 -10.96 15.05 -7.27
N TYR A 336 -11.19 14.27 -6.21
CA TYR A 336 -10.94 12.83 -6.25
C TYR A 336 -12.04 12.12 -7.04
N ASN A 337 -13.31 12.46 -6.79
CA ASN A 337 -14.46 11.82 -7.42
C ASN A 337 -14.95 12.53 -8.69
N TYR A 338 -14.61 13.80 -8.89
CA TYR A 338 -14.96 14.51 -10.12
C TYR A 338 -14.41 13.76 -11.33
N ARG A 339 -15.30 13.41 -12.26
CA ARG A 339 -14.99 12.76 -13.54
C ARG A 339 -15.20 13.76 -14.66
N TYR A 340 -14.17 13.99 -15.47
CA TYR A 340 -14.30 14.79 -16.67
C TYR A 340 -15.35 14.20 -17.62
N ARG A 341 -16.08 15.06 -18.35
CA ARG A 341 -17.06 14.61 -19.34
C ARG A 341 -16.34 13.83 -20.46
N GLY A 342 -16.66 12.55 -20.58
CA GLY A 342 -15.99 11.64 -21.52
C GLY A 342 -14.56 11.26 -21.14
N GLY A 343 -14.13 11.54 -19.90
CA GLY A 343 -12.80 11.24 -19.40
C GLY A 343 -12.83 10.49 -18.05
N GLU A 344 -11.79 10.69 -17.24
CA GLU A 344 -11.52 9.97 -16.00
C GLU A 344 -11.61 10.89 -14.77
N SER A 345 -11.86 10.28 -13.61
CA SER A 345 -11.61 10.82 -12.28
C SER A 345 -10.31 10.24 -11.69
N TYR A 346 -9.83 10.79 -10.56
CA TYR A 346 -8.72 10.14 -9.83
C TYR A 346 -9.10 8.73 -9.35
N ARG A 347 -10.38 8.52 -8.96
CA ARG A 347 -10.91 7.20 -8.63
C ARG A 347 -10.78 6.21 -9.80
N ASP A 348 -11.07 6.64 -11.03
CA ASP A 348 -10.92 5.80 -12.22
C ASP A 348 -9.46 5.44 -12.48
N VAL A 349 -8.56 6.41 -12.32
CA VAL A 349 -7.11 6.19 -12.43
C VAL A 349 -6.62 5.20 -11.37
N VAL A 350 -7.09 5.28 -10.13
CA VAL A 350 -6.78 4.31 -9.07
C VAL A 350 -7.20 2.89 -9.48
N ILE A 351 -8.43 2.71 -9.96
CA ILE A 351 -8.92 1.40 -10.43
C ILE A 351 -8.07 0.88 -11.60
N ARG A 352 -7.76 1.73 -12.58
CA ARG A 352 -6.90 1.39 -13.73
C ARG A 352 -5.47 1.03 -13.32
N LEU A 353 -4.96 1.62 -12.23
CA LEU A 353 -3.62 1.38 -11.71
C LEU A 353 -3.54 0.17 -10.78
N GLU A 354 -4.65 -0.46 -10.40
CA GLU A 354 -4.62 -1.65 -9.54
C GLU A 354 -3.67 -2.74 -10.06
N PRO A 355 -3.69 -3.14 -11.35
CA PRO A 355 -2.72 -4.11 -11.89
C PRO A 355 -1.27 -3.63 -11.81
N ILE A 356 -1.03 -2.32 -11.94
CA ILE A 356 0.30 -1.73 -11.81
C ILE A 356 0.79 -1.85 -10.35
N ILE A 357 -0.06 -1.56 -9.37
CA ILE A 357 0.27 -1.75 -7.95
C ILE A 357 0.56 -3.22 -7.64
N MET A 358 -0.20 -4.17 -8.21
CA MET A 358 0.08 -5.59 -8.03
C MET A 358 1.47 -5.97 -8.53
N GLU A 359 1.84 -5.52 -9.73
CA GLU A 359 3.16 -5.82 -10.30
C GLU A 359 4.29 -5.11 -9.55
N LEU A 360 4.07 -3.89 -9.03
CA LEU A 360 5.02 -3.21 -8.14
C LEU A 360 5.18 -3.91 -6.80
N GLU A 361 4.14 -4.60 -6.33
CA GLU A 361 4.20 -5.38 -5.09
C GLU A 361 4.95 -6.71 -5.24
N ARG A 362 4.96 -7.26 -6.47
CA ARG A 362 5.58 -8.52 -6.86
C ARG A 362 7.01 -8.38 -7.41
N SER A 363 7.35 -7.24 -7.98
CA SER A 363 8.62 -6.98 -8.65
C SER A 363 9.65 -6.32 -7.73
N GLU A 364 10.93 -6.36 -8.14
CA GLU A 364 12.04 -5.70 -7.44
C GLU A 364 12.13 -4.21 -7.82
N ASP A 365 13.34 -3.72 -8.10
CA ASP A 365 13.61 -2.32 -8.38
C ASP A 365 12.97 -1.87 -9.72
N ILE A 366 12.04 -0.92 -9.66
CA ILE A 366 11.31 -0.38 -10.81
C ILE A 366 11.39 1.15 -10.84
N LEU A 367 11.73 1.70 -12.01
CA LEU A 367 11.57 3.11 -12.34
C LEU A 367 10.32 3.33 -13.20
N ILE A 368 9.42 4.20 -12.75
CA ILE A 368 8.23 4.62 -13.49
C ILE A 368 8.44 6.04 -14.00
N ILE A 369 8.36 6.21 -15.32
CA ILE A 369 8.32 7.51 -15.99
C ILE A 369 6.91 7.74 -16.52
N SER A 370 6.14 8.59 -15.84
CA SER A 370 4.71 8.79 -16.13
C SER A 370 4.33 10.27 -15.99
N HIS A 371 3.14 10.57 -15.51
CA HIS A 371 2.49 11.87 -15.57
C HIS A 371 2.02 12.34 -14.20
N GLN A 372 1.46 13.54 -14.12
CA GLN A 372 1.19 14.19 -12.84
C GLN A 372 0.11 13.47 -12.04
N ALA A 373 -1.05 13.15 -12.63
CA ALA A 373 -2.13 12.51 -11.89
C ALA A 373 -1.80 11.04 -11.56
N VAL A 374 -1.19 10.32 -12.51
CA VAL A 374 -0.78 8.92 -12.32
C VAL A 374 0.25 8.77 -11.20
N ILE A 375 1.29 9.61 -11.18
CA ILE A 375 2.32 9.54 -10.14
C ILE A 375 1.75 9.92 -8.78
N ARG A 376 0.80 10.85 -8.71
CA ARG A 376 0.08 11.13 -7.46
C ARG A 376 -0.62 9.90 -6.91
N CYS A 377 -1.33 9.14 -7.75
CA CYS A 377 -2.02 7.92 -7.32
C CYS A 377 -1.05 6.85 -6.81
N ILE A 378 0.06 6.61 -7.52
CA ILE A 378 1.08 5.63 -7.10
C ILE A 378 1.81 6.10 -5.84
N TYR A 379 2.15 7.38 -5.77
CA TYR A 379 2.76 7.98 -4.58
C TYR A 379 1.83 7.86 -3.37
N ALA A 380 0.54 8.15 -3.54
CA ALA A 380 -0.46 8.06 -2.47
C ALA A 380 -0.57 6.63 -1.92
N TYR A 381 -0.50 5.61 -2.79
CA TYR A 381 -0.42 4.21 -2.35
C TYR A 381 0.76 3.98 -1.40
N PHE A 382 1.98 4.32 -1.82
CA PHE A 382 3.17 4.02 -1.02
C PHE A 382 3.30 4.89 0.24
N MET A 383 2.89 6.15 0.15
CA MET A 383 3.01 7.14 1.22
C MET A 383 1.77 7.21 2.11
N GLN A 384 0.76 6.35 1.87
CA GLN A 384 -0.47 6.26 2.66
C GLN A 384 -1.24 7.58 2.75
N LYS A 385 -1.24 8.36 1.65
CA LYS A 385 -2.02 9.61 1.57
C LYS A 385 -3.50 9.28 1.40
N THR A 386 -4.37 10.07 2.03
CA THR A 386 -5.81 9.84 1.94
C THR A 386 -6.36 10.18 0.56
N GLN A 387 -7.62 9.82 0.28
CA GLN A 387 -8.28 10.15 -0.99
C GLN A 387 -8.39 11.65 -1.18
N GLU A 388 -8.60 12.40 -0.10
CA GLU A 388 -8.73 13.85 -0.09
C GLU A 388 -7.39 14.52 -0.37
N GLU A 389 -6.28 13.96 0.12
CA GLU A 389 -4.92 14.50 -0.05
C GLU A 389 -4.32 14.14 -1.42
N SER A 390 -4.57 12.93 -1.91
CA SER A 390 -3.88 12.35 -3.07
C SER A 390 -3.86 13.24 -4.33
N PRO A 391 -4.94 13.95 -4.74
CA PRO A 391 -4.96 14.76 -5.95
C PRO A 391 -4.15 16.06 -5.84
N TRP A 392 -3.66 16.38 -4.65
CA TRP A 392 -2.97 17.63 -4.33
C TRP A 392 -1.48 17.44 -4.03
N VAL A 393 -1.03 16.20 -3.85
CA VAL A 393 0.39 15.90 -3.58
C VAL A 393 1.30 16.56 -4.64
N PRO A 394 2.37 17.24 -4.22
CA PRO A 394 3.32 17.85 -5.14
C PRO A 394 4.19 16.78 -5.81
N VAL A 395 4.14 16.73 -7.14
CA VAL A 395 4.99 15.86 -7.97
C VAL A 395 5.65 16.71 -9.07
N PRO A 396 6.72 17.45 -8.73
CA PRO A 396 7.32 18.44 -9.64
C PRO A 396 7.95 17.79 -10.87
N LEU A 397 8.04 18.56 -11.96
CA LEU A 397 8.85 18.20 -13.13
C LEU A 397 10.33 18.11 -12.74
N HIS A 398 11.10 17.37 -13.54
CA HIS A 398 12.56 17.27 -13.46
C HIS A 398 13.10 16.82 -12.08
N THR A 399 12.32 16.00 -11.39
CA THR A 399 12.66 15.44 -10.08
C THR A 399 12.43 13.94 -10.10
N LEU A 400 13.44 13.18 -9.70
CA LEU A 400 13.37 11.75 -9.48
C LEU A 400 13.11 11.50 -7.99
N MET A 401 12.05 10.76 -7.67
CA MET A 401 11.68 10.40 -6.30
C MET A 401 11.95 8.91 -6.10
N LYS A 402 12.72 8.54 -5.07
CA LYS A 402 12.97 7.16 -4.68
C LYS A 402 12.15 6.84 -3.43
N LEU A 403 11.26 5.87 -3.56
CA LEU A 403 10.42 5.35 -2.49
C LEU A 403 11.00 4.02 -2.01
N THR A 404 11.31 3.90 -0.72
CA THR A 404 11.83 2.66 -0.13
C THR A 404 10.86 2.17 0.95
N PRO A 405 9.99 1.18 0.65
CA PRO A 405 9.07 0.62 1.62
C PRO A 405 9.82 -0.03 2.80
N ARG A 406 9.39 0.31 4.02
CA ARG A 406 9.86 -0.24 5.31
C ARG A 406 8.69 -0.88 6.05
N ALA A 407 8.95 -1.47 7.22
CA ALA A 407 7.93 -2.15 8.02
C ALA A 407 6.80 -1.21 8.49
N TYR A 408 7.11 0.06 8.77
CA TYR A 408 6.16 1.04 9.37
C TYR A 408 5.89 2.26 8.48
N GLY A 409 6.31 2.23 7.21
CA GLY A 409 6.14 3.38 6.31
C GLY A 409 7.00 3.27 5.07
N THR A 410 7.09 4.35 4.31
CA THR A 410 7.92 4.44 3.11
C THR A 410 8.85 5.62 3.24
N GLU A 411 10.15 5.39 3.03
CA GLU A 411 11.17 6.44 3.02
C GLU A 411 11.19 7.10 1.62
N LEU A 412 11.11 8.43 1.58
CA LEU A 412 11.21 9.22 0.36
C LEU A 412 12.57 9.92 0.28
N GLN A 413 13.26 9.74 -0.83
CA GLN A 413 14.45 10.51 -1.21
C GLN A 413 14.20 11.21 -2.54
N THR A 414 14.66 12.46 -2.69
CA THR A 414 14.43 13.24 -3.92
C THR A 414 15.75 13.68 -4.56
N TYR A 415 15.84 13.53 -5.87
CA TYR A 415 17.00 13.85 -6.69
C TYR A 415 16.56 14.86 -7.76
N ARG A 416 16.94 16.12 -7.59
CA ARG A 416 16.55 17.22 -8.49
C ARG A 416 17.59 17.36 -9.61
N ALA A 417 17.13 17.48 -10.85
CA ALA A 417 18.03 17.66 -11.99
C ALA A 417 18.71 19.04 -12.04
N ASN A 418 18.22 20.00 -11.24
CA ASN A 418 18.62 21.42 -11.28
C ASN A 418 18.43 22.07 -12.66
N ILE A 419 17.45 21.57 -13.42
CA ILE A 419 16.99 22.13 -14.69
C ILE A 419 15.64 22.80 -14.43
N LYS A 420 15.51 24.09 -14.76
CA LYS A 420 14.24 24.81 -14.56
C LYS A 420 13.10 24.13 -15.33
N ALA A 421 11.91 24.13 -14.74
CA ALA A 421 10.67 23.73 -15.39
C ALA A 421 9.56 24.67 -14.94
N VAL A 422 8.48 24.77 -15.73
CA VAL A 422 7.25 25.40 -15.26
C VAL A 422 6.66 24.60 -14.10
N SER A 423 5.98 25.28 -13.18
CA SER A 423 5.08 24.57 -12.26
C SER A 423 3.81 24.19 -13.00
N THR A 424 3.33 22.98 -12.75
CA THR A 424 2.03 22.48 -13.21
C THR A 424 1.10 22.15 -12.04
N TRP A 425 1.52 22.54 -10.82
CA TRP A 425 0.71 22.36 -9.62
C TRP A 425 -0.35 23.47 -9.54
N ARG A 426 -1.48 23.16 -8.90
CA ARG A 426 -2.59 24.09 -8.68
C ARG A 426 -3.21 23.75 -7.33
N GLY A 427 -3.29 24.74 -6.44
CA GLY A 427 -3.88 24.60 -5.11
C GLY A 427 -5.41 24.49 -5.14
N LYS A 428 -6.00 24.05 -4.03
CA LYS A 428 -7.46 24.01 -3.89
C LYS A 428 -8.00 25.44 -3.78
N GLY A 429 -9.00 25.78 -4.59
CA GLY A 429 -9.58 27.13 -4.63
C GLY A 429 -8.62 28.20 -5.16
N SER A 430 -7.53 27.80 -5.79
CA SER A 430 -6.58 28.73 -6.39
C SER A 430 -7.10 29.28 -7.72
N THR A 431 -6.45 30.33 -8.23
CA THR A 431 -6.82 30.89 -9.56
C THR A 431 -6.71 29.82 -10.66
N ALA A 432 -7.31 30.04 -11.83
CA ALA A 432 -7.19 29.14 -12.99
C ALA A 432 -5.77 29.11 -13.62
N LYS A 433 -4.74 29.34 -12.81
CA LYS A 433 -3.33 29.41 -13.16
C LYS A 433 -2.54 28.40 -12.32
N HIS A 434 -1.44 27.94 -12.90
CA HIS A 434 -0.48 27.13 -12.17
C HIS A 434 0.29 27.97 -11.14
N GLU A 435 0.62 27.33 -10.02
CA GLU A 435 1.30 27.93 -8.87
C GLU A 435 2.42 27.00 -8.39
N ASP A 436 3.39 27.53 -7.66
CA ASP A 436 4.37 26.69 -6.98
C ASP A 436 3.70 25.99 -5.77
N PRO A 437 4.01 24.70 -5.52
CA PRO A 437 3.45 24.00 -4.38
C PRO A 437 3.89 24.65 -3.06
N VAL A 438 2.95 24.77 -2.11
CA VAL A 438 3.29 25.16 -0.73
C VAL A 438 4.16 24.05 -0.13
N PRO A 439 5.33 24.36 0.47
CA PRO A 439 6.13 23.36 1.15
C PRO A 439 5.29 22.65 2.22
N GLU A 440 5.16 21.32 2.16
CA GLU A 440 4.71 20.57 3.34
C GLU A 440 5.71 20.90 4.46
N GLY A 441 5.21 21.37 5.60
CA GLY A 441 6.02 21.91 6.69
C GLY A 441 7.25 21.05 6.96
N GLY A 442 8.42 21.70 6.93
CA GLY A 442 9.60 21.12 7.56
C GLY A 442 9.25 20.80 9.00
N ILE A 443 9.51 19.57 9.41
CA ILE A 443 9.64 19.23 10.84
C ILE A 443 10.88 19.97 11.35
#